data_AF-A0A7W1F8L1-F1
#
_entry.id   AF-A0A7W1F8L1-F1
#
_cell.length_a   1.000
_cell.length_b   1.000
_cell.length_c   1.000
_cell.angle_alpha   90.00
_cell.angle_beta   90.00
_cell.angle_gamma   90.00
#
_symmetry.space_group_name_H-M   'P 1'
#
loop_
_entity.id
_entity.type
_entity.pdbx_description
1 polymer ?
#
loop_
_entity_poly.entity_id
_entity_poly.type
_entity_poly.pdbx_seq_one_letter_code
_entity_poly.pdbx_strand_id
1 'polypeptide(L)' 'MLVYAEKLTRTPWEVTEEDLEGMRDTGLADPDILAVNLVTSYFAYVNRIAEGLGVTLEGGDESIGW' A
#
# COMPACT_ATOMS: atom_id res chain seq x y z
N MET A 1 0.51 3.78 9.99
CA MET A 1 1.01 3.56 8.61
C MET A 1 0.57 2.21 8.03
N LEU A 2 1.06 1.05 8.49
CA LEU A 2 0.74 -0.25 7.87
C LEU A 2 -0.75 -0.64 7.97
N VAL A 3 -1.41 -0.32 9.08
CA VAL A 3 -2.86 -0.51 9.24
C VAL A 3 -3.65 0.26 8.18
N TYR A 4 -3.25 1.50 7.91
CA TYR A 4 -3.85 2.30 6.82
C TYR A 4 -3.60 1.68 5.45
N ALA A 5 -2.37 1.22 5.18
CA ALA A 5 -2.03 0.57 3.90
C ALA A 5 -2.82 -0.73 3.66
N GLU A 6 -3.04 -1.53 4.70
CA GLU A 6 -3.89 -2.71 4.66
C GLU A 6 -5.35 -2.33 4.33
N LYS A 7 -5.92 -1.37 5.07
CA LYS A 7 -7.29 -0.90 4.85
C LYS A 7 -7.47 -0.35 3.43
N LEU A 8 -6.55 0.51 2.98
CA LEU A 8 -6.56 1.09 1.64
C LEU A 8 -6.47 0.02 0.53
N THR A 9 -5.78 -1.09 0.79
CA THR A 9 -5.65 -2.19 -0.17
C THR A 9 -6.92 -3.05 -0.22
N ARG A 10 -7.51 -3.37 0.94
CA ARG A 10 -8.61 -4.34 1.08
C ARG A 10 -9.99 -3.72 0.97
N THR A 11 -10.21 -2.59 1.63
CA THR A 11 -11.49 -1.88 1.71
C THR A 11 -11.30 -0.36 1.50
N PRO A 12 -10.78 0.07 0.33
CA PRO A 12 -10.54 1.50 0.07
C PRO A 12 -11.80 2.38 0.19
N TRP A 13 -13.00 1.81 -0.01
CA TRP A 13 -14.28 2.51 0.16
C TRP A 13 -14.65 2.81 1.62
N GLU A 14 -13.93 2.24 2.60
CA GLU A 14 -14.12 2.48 4.03
C GLU A 14 -13.10 3.47 4.61
N VAL A 15 -12.18 3.98 3.79
CA VAL A 15 -11.20 4.97 4.23
C VAL A 15 -11.92 6.28 4.55
N THR A 16 -11.66 6.83 5.73
CA THR A 16 -12.25 8.08 6.24
C THR A 16 -11.16 9.08 6.64
N GLU A 17 -11.57 10.32 6.95
CA GLU A 17 -10.65 11.34 7.49
C GLU A 17 -10.00 10.90 8.81
N GLU A 18 -10.72 10.13 9.64
CA GLU A 18 -10.22 9.62 10.92
C GLU A 18 -8.98 8.71 10.73
N ASP A 19 -8.92 7.97 9.61
CA ASP A 19 -7.72 7.18 9.30
C ASP A 19 -6.51 8.08 8.98
N LEU A 20 -6.74 9.27 8.38
CA LEU A 20 -5.70 10.24 8.07
C LEU A 20 -5.25 10.99 9.33
N GLU A 21 -6.20 11.40 10.17
CA GLU A 21 -5.95 11.99 11.49
C GLU A 21 -5.13 11.04 12.37
N GLY A 22 -5.50 9.75 12.43
CA GLY A 22 -4.75 8.75 13.15
C GLY A 22 -3.31 8.57 12.64
N MET A 23 -3.03 8.85 11.36
CA MET A 23 -1.65 8.91 10.87
C MET A 23 -0.94 10.20 11.27
N ARG A 24 -1.60 11.36 11.23
CA ARG A 24 -1.04 12.64 11.71
C ARG A 24 -0.67 12.58 13.19
N ASP A 25 -1.48 11.90 14.00
CA ASP A 25 -1.24 11.71 15.44
C ASP A 25 0.04 10.91 15.74
N THR A 26 0.51 10.11 14.77
CA THR A 26 1.81 9.42 14.86
C THR A 26 3.01 10.30 14.48
N GLY A 27 2.78 11.56 14.12
CA GLY A 27 3.80 12.53 13.73
C GLY A 27 4.09 12.56 12.22
N LEU A 28 3.31 11.87 11.39
CA LEU A 28 3.44 11.94 9.93
C LEU A 28 2.90 13.28 9.43
N ALA A 29 3.65 13.94 8.55
CA ALA A 29 3.16 15.12 7.85
C ALA A 29 2.30 14.72 6.64
N ASP A 30 1.49 15.65 6.12
CA ASP A 30 0.64 15.41 4.94
C ASP A 30 1.42 14.84 3.72
N PRO A 31 2.65 15.30 3.41
CA PRO A 31 3.45 14.69 2.35
C PRO A 31 3.81 13.21 2.60
N ASP A 32 4.03 12.82 3.86
CA ASP A 32 4.35 11.44 4.22
C ASP A 32 3.11 10.55 4.07
N ILE A 33 1.94 11.06 4.51
CA ILE A 33 0.65 10.38 4.34
C ILE A 33 0.33 10.18 2.86
N LEU A 34 0.56 11.21 2.04
CA LEU A 34 0.43 11.11 0.59
C LEU A 34 1.36 10.03 0.03
N ALA A 35 2.62 9.98 0.46
CA ALA A 35 3.57 8.97 0.00
C ALA A 35 3.09 7.55 0.34
N VAL A 36 2.57 7.32 1.55
CA VAL A 36 2.01 6.03 1.98
C VAL A 36 0.83 5.63 1.09
N ASN A 37 -0.11 6.56 0.86
CA ASN A 37 -1.26 6.30 -0.01
C ASN A 37 -0.82 5.96 -1.43
N LEU A 38 0.11 6.73 -1.99
CA LEU A 38 0.54 6.63 -3.38
C LEU A 38 1.29 5.33 -3.64
N VAL A 39 2.22 4.95 -2.76
CA VAL A 39 2.96 3.68 -2.83
C VAL A 39 1.99 2.50 -2.70
N THR A 40 1.12 2.53 -1.69
CA THR A 40 0.15 1.44 -1.46
C THR A 40 -0.76 1.25 -2.68
N SER A 41 -1.30 2.34 -3.22
CA SER A 41 -2.20 2.31 -4.38
C SER A 41 -1.49 1.82 -5.64
N TYR A 42 -0.24 2.26 -5.86
CA TYR A 42 0.56 1.82 -6.99
C TYR A 42 0.81 0.31 -6.97
N PHE A 43 1.24 -0.24 -5.83
CA PHE A 43 1.43 -1.69 -5.71
C PHE A 43 0.11 -2.45 -5.82
N ALA A 44 -0.98 -1.93 -5.27
CA ALA A 44 -2.29 -2.56 -5.45
C ALA A 44 -2.73 -2.59 -6.93
N TYR A 45 -2.36 -1.58 -7.74
CA TYR A 45 -2.59 -1.60 -9.18
C TYR A 45 -1.71 -2.64 -9.89
N VAL A 46 -0.40 -2.64 -9.61
CA VAL A 46 0.56 -3.59 -10.21
C VAL A 46 0.20 -5.04 -9.86
N ASN A 47 -0.13 -5.32 -8.59
CA ASN A 47 -0.50 -6.65 -8.13
C ASN A 47 -1.75 -7.17 -8.86
N ARG A 48 -2.76 -6.33 -9.08
CA ARG A 48 -3.97 -6.71 -9.83
C ARG A 48 -3.66 -7.05 -11.29
N ILE A 49 -2.70 -6.38 -11.92
CA ILE A 49 -2.26 -6.72 -13.28
C ILE A 49 -1.52 -8.05 -13.26
N ALA A 50 -0.53 -8.21 -12.39
CA ALA A 50 0.30 -9.40 -12.33
C ALA A 50 -0.53 -10.65 -12.00
N GLU A 51 -1.31 -10.60 -10.91
CA GLU A 51 -2.16 -11.70 -10.48
C GLU A 51 -3.32 -11.94 -11.45
N GLY A 52 -3.97 -10.88 -11.95
CA GLY A 52 -5.10 -10.99 -12.87
C GLY A 52 -4.75 -11.59 -14.22
N LEU A 53 -3.48 -11.45 -14.65
CA LEU A 53 -2.97 -12.04 -15.89
C LEU A 53 -2.15 -13.33 -15.64
N GLY A 54 -1.95 -13.74 -14.38
CA GLY A 54 -1.14 -14.92 -14.05
C GLY A 54 0.35 -14.77 -14.36
N VAL A 55 0.88 -13.55 -14.30
CA VAL A 55 2.31 -13.27 -14.53
C VAL A 55 3.13 -13.92 -13.42
N THR A 56 4.16 -14.67 -13.81
CA THR A 56 5.17 -15.18 -12.88
C THR A 56 6.35 -14.22 -12.84
N LEU A 57 6.91 -14.01 -11.65
CA LEU A 57 8.13 -13.22 -11.50
C LEU A 57 9.27 -13.95 -12.22
N GLU A 58 10.02 -13.23 -13.06
CA GLU A 58 11.28 -13.74 -13.59
C GLU A 58 12.29 -13.88 -12.44
N GLY A 59 12.81 -15.09 -12.22
CA GLY A 59 13.83 -15.35 -11.18
C GLY A 59 13.32 -16.05 -9.91
N GLY A 60 12.41 -17.03 -10.04
CA GLY A 60 12.08 -17.91 -8.92
C GLY A 60 13.35 -18.55 -8.33
N ASP A 61 13.67 -18.14 -7.11
CA ASP A 61 14.85 -18.47 -6.30
C ASP A 61 16.00 -17.45 -6.31
N GLU A 62 15.74 -16.24 -5.82
CA GLU A 62 16.77 -15.46 -5.13
C GLU A 62 16.17 -14.88 -3.84
N SER A 63 16.61 -15.42 -2.70
CA SER A 63 16.47 -14.77 -1.41
C SER A 63 17.17 -13.41 -1.49
N ILE A 64 16.41 -12.34 -1.70
CA ILE A 64 16.89 -10.99 -1.46
C ILE A 64 17.15 -10.86 0.03
N GLY A 65 18.41 -11.12 0.40
CA GLY A 65 18.95 -11.05 1.75
C GLY A 65 19.05 -9.61 2.23
N TRP A 66 17.90 -9.04 2.56
CA TRP A 66 17.71 -7.90 3.45
C TRP A 66 16.52 -8.22 4.35
#